data_AF-A0A4Z2IHR3-F1
#
_entry.id   AF-A0A4Z2IHR3-F1
#
_cell.length_a   1.000
_cell.length_b   1.000
_cell.length_c   1.000
_cell.angle_alpha   90.00
_cell.angle_beta   90.00
_cell.angle_gamma   90.00
#
_symmetry.space_group_name_H-M   'P 1'
#
loop_
_entity.id
_entity.type
_entity.pdbx_description
1 polymer ?
#
loop_
_entity_poly.entity_id
_entity_poly.type
_entity_poly.pdbx_seq_one_letter_code
_entity_poly.pdbx_strand_id
1 'polypeptide(L)'
;MDYANADAVGPRETLLSFVDDILSGARSPCVMLGDIPNILSSSISMIIRCLDPDTTYMFRLWAVDNTGRRSSPSEVTIKTPCPTVDDVKAQEIADKIYNLFNGYTSGKEQQTAYNTLMDLGAPTLHRVLYHYNQRYESFGEFTWR
;
A
#
# COMPACT_ATOMS: atom_id res chain seq x y z
N MET A 1 -36.92 15.93 3.21
CA MET A 1 -36.24 14.79 2.57
C MET A 1 -35.13 15.38 1.73
N ASP A 2 -34.03 15.71 2.38
CA ASP A 2 -32.80 16.14 1.72
C ASP A 2 -31.92 14.91 1.60
N TYR A 3 -31.73 14.40 0.39
CA TYR A 3 -30.70 13.41 0.14
C TYR A 3 -29.38 14.15 -0.01
N ALA A 4 -28.54 13.97 1.01
CA ALA A 4 -27.14 14.36 1.01
C ALA A 4 -26.44 13.83 -0.24
N ASN A 5 -25.71 14.72 -0.93
CA ASN A 5 -24.82 14.36 -2.02
C ASN A 5 -23.70 13.50 -1.43
N ALA A 6 -23.64 12.24 -1.85
CA ALA A 6 -22.54 11.35 -1.55
C ALA A 6 -21.26 11.95 -2.14
N ASP A 7 -20.23 12.10 -1.30
CA ASP A 7 -18.87 12.40 -1.72
C ASP A 7 -18.41 11.33 -2.73
N ALA A 8 -18.53 11.64 -4.01
CA ALA A 8 -17.87 10.90 -5.06
C ALA A 8 -16.37 11.13 -4.93
N VAL A 9 -15.70 10.29 -4.14
CA VAL A 9 -14.24 10.22 -4.13
C VAL A 9 -13.80 9.61 -5.46
N GLY A 10 -13.75 10.46 -6.50
CA GLY A 10 -12.99 10.16 -7.71
C GLY A 10 -11.50 10.00 -7.37
N PRO A 11 -10.70 9.40 -8.27
CA PRO A 11 -9.26 9.31 -8.06
C PRO A 11 -8.71 10.71 -7.77
N ARG A 12 -8.05 10.86 -6.61
CA ARG A 12 -7.42 12.13 -6.21
C ARG A 12 -6.23 12.39 -7.14
N GLU A 13 -6.46 13.13 -8.21
CA GLU A 13 -5.38 13.63 -9.06
C GLU A 13 -4.61 14.70 -8.29
N THR A 14 -3.31 14.50 -8.10
CA THR A 14 -2.40 15.50 -7.53
C THR A 14 -1.57 16.09 -8.65
N LEU A 15 -1.66 17.42 -8.84
CA LEU A 15 -0.84 18.14 -9.80
C LEU A 15 0.44 18.64 -9.12
N LEU A 16 1.58 18.42 -9.76
CA LEU A 16 2.89 18.87 -9.27
C LEU A 16 3.65 19.60 -10.39
N SER A 17 4.08 20.83 -10.12
CA SER A 17 5.04 21.59 -10.91
C SER A 17 6.46 21.16 -10.53
N PHE A 18 7.25 20.72 -11.53
CA PHE A 18 8.64 20.35 -11.28
C PHE A 18 9.47 21.52 -10.73
N VAL A 19 9.23 22.74 -11.21
CA VAL A 19 9.98 23.91 -10.78
C VAL A 19 9.44 24.42 -9.44
N ASP A 20 8.14 24.62 -9.33
CA ASP A 20 7.55 25.31 -8.17
C ASP A 20 7.36 24.39 -6.98
N ASP A 21 7.07 23.11 -7.16
CA ASP A 21 6.81 22.21 -6.04
C ASP A 21 8.06 21.39 -5.68
N ILE A 22 8.84 20.97 -6.68
CA ILE A 22 9.95 20.03 -6.46
C ILE A 22 11.29 20.76 -6.31
N LEU A 23 11.66 21.63 -7.27
CA LEU A 23 12.94 22.37 -7.22
C LEU A 23 12.95 23.50 -6.19
N SER A 24 11.84 24.23 -6.04
CA SER A 24 11.75 25.34 -5.08
C SER A 24 11.81 24.88 -3.61
N GLY A 25 11.66 23.57 -3.37
CA GLY A 25 11.75 22.98 -2.05
C GLY A 25 10.46 23.04 -1.25
N ALA A 26 9.29 23.00 -1.90
CA ALA A 26 8.02 22.72 -1.21
C ALA A 26 8.04 21.26 -0.73
N ARG A 27 8.60 21.06 0.47
CA ARG A 27 8.95 19.76 1.07
C ARG A 27 7.72 18.88 1.31
N SER A 28 7.32 18.11 0.31
CA SER A 28 6.73 16.80 0.59
C SER A 28 7.87 15.83 0.86
N PRO A 29 7.94 15.16 2.02
CA PRO A 29 8.92 14.11 2.24
C PRO A 29 8.70 12.94 1.27
N CYS A 30 7.66 12.94 0.45
CA CYS A 30 7.34 11.82 -0.42
C CYS A 30 7.83 11.99 -1.85
N VAL A 31 8.15 13.21 -2.28
CA VAL A 31 8.56 13.53 -3.65
C VAL A 31 9.91 14.22 -3.63
N MET A 32 10.87 13.73 -4.41
CA MET A 32 12.23 14.26 -4.44
C MET A 32 12.86 14.11 -5.82
N LEU A 33 13.91 14.90 -6.09
CA LEU A 33 14.71 14.75 -7.29
C LEU A 33 15.41 13.40 -7.30
N GLY A 34 15.40 12.74 -8.46
CA GLY A 34 16.08 11.46 -8.66
C GLY A 34 17.58 11.60 -8.92
N ASP A 35 18.03 12.78 -9.34
CA ASP A 35 19.42 13.11 -9.62
C ASP A 35 19.67 14.60 -9.38
N ILE A 36 20.93 15.00 -9.19
CA ILE A 36 21.33 16.40 -9.17
C ILE A 36 21.19 16.93 -10.60
N PRO A 37 20.35 17.94 -10.87
CA PRO A 37 20.20 18.47 -12.21
C PRO A 37 21.54 18.99 -12.72
N ASN A 38 22.18 18.25 -13.64
CA ASN A 38 23.29 18.80 -14.40
C ASN A 38 22.66 19.74 -15.44
N ILE A 39 23.01 21.02 -15.40
CA ILE A 39 22.48 22.08 -16.25
C ILE A 39 22.71 21.78 -17.76
N LEU A 40 23.62 20.85 -18.07
CA LEU A 40 23.91 20.37 -19.43
C LEU A 40 23.15 19.10 -19.84
N SER A 41 22.46 18.44 -18.91
CA SER A 41 21.72 17.20 -19.18
C SER A 41 20.26 17.49 -19.50
N SER A 42 19.75 16.91 -20.59
CA SER A 42 18.35 17.03 -21.01
C SER A 42 17.41 16.05 -20.28
N SER A 43 17.83 15.47 -19.16
CA SER A 43 17.10 14.44 -18.43
C SER A 43 16.61 14.99 -17.09
N ILE A 44 15.33 14.74 -16.80
CA ILE A 44 14.71 15.08 -15.52
C ILE A 44 14.27 13.77 -14.86
N SER A 45 14.65 13.58 -13.60
CA SER A 45 14.27 12.41 -12.81
C SER A 45 13.63 12.82 -11.48
N MET A 46 12.64 12.04 -11.06
CA MET A 46 11.88 12.24 -9.82
C MET A 46 11.63 10.88 -9.16
N ILE A 47 11.66 10.86 -7.83
CA ILE A 47 11.37 9.71 -6.99
C ILE A 47 10.16 10.02 -6.12
N ILE A 48 9.21 9.09 -6.07
CA ILE A 48 8.04 9.14 -5.19
C ILE A 48 8.11 7.94 -4.23
N ARG A 49 8.27 8.18 -2.93
CA ARG A 49 8.60 7.14 -1.92
C ARG A 49 7.49 6.78 -0.93
N CYS A 50 6.36 7.48 -0.94
CA CYS A 50 5.22 7.21 -0.05
C CYS A 50 3.99 6.70 -0.80
N LEU A 51 4.20 5.92 -1.85
CA LEU A 51 3.10 5.23 -2.52
C LEU A 51 2.61 4.11 -1.61
N ASP A 52 1.31 3.90 -1.58
CA ASP A 52 0.71 2.78 -0.88
C ASP A 52 1.09 1.47 -1.59
N PRO A 53 1.43 0.40 -0.87
CA PRO A 53 1.76 -0.89 -1.46
C PRO A 53 0.52 -1.54 -2.10
N ASP A 54 0.74 -2.51 -2.99
CA ASP A 54 -0.31 -3.22 -3.79
C ASP A 54 -1.33 -2.28 -4.48
N THR A 55 -0.92 -1.04 -4.78
CA THR A 55 -1.78 -0.02 -5.37
C THR A 55 -1.33 0.31 -6.79
N THR A 56 -2.30 0.45 -7.70
CA THR A 56 -2.05 0.86 -9.09
C THR A 56 -2.11 2.38 -9.18
N TYR A 57 -1.02 2.99 -9.67
CA TYR A 57 -0.92 4.43 -9.90
C TYR A 57 -0.75 4.72 -11.38
N MET A 58 -1.33 5.83 -11.83
CA MET A 58 -1.11 6.40 -13.16
C MET A 58 -0.38 7.73 -13.02
N PHE A 59 0.77 7.84 -13.66
CA PHE A 59 1.56 9.06 -13.74
C PHE A 59 1.42 9.67 -15.13
N ARG A 60 1.03 10.95 -15.17
CA ARG A 60 0.92 11.72 -16.41
C ARG A 60 1.91 12.89 -16.37
N LEU A 61 2.67 13.06 -17.45
CA LEU A 61 3.65 14.13 -17.62
C LEU A 61 3.34 14.93 -18.87
N TRP A 62 3.45 16.25 -18.80
CA TRP A 62 3.52 17.13 -19.96
C TRP A 62 4.58 18.20 -19.72
N ALA A 63 5.24 18.63 -20.79
CA ALA A 63 6.14 19.78 -20.75
C ALA A 63 5.37 21.08 -21.01
N VAL A 64 5.84 22.18 -20.44
CA VAL A 64 5.36 23.53 -20.73
C VAL A 64 6.54 24.34 -21.24
N ASP A 65 6.45 24.89 -22.46
CA ASP A 65 7.50 25.74 -23.02
C ASP A 65 7.44 27.18 -22.47
N ASN A 66 8.43 28.03 -22.80
CA ASN A 66 8.50 29.41 -22.34
C ASN A 66 7.34 30.30 -22.85
N THR A 67 6.52 29.80 -23.78
CA THR A 67 5.31 30.48 -24.26
C THR A 67 4.04 30.00 -23.54
N GLY A 68 4.18 29.06 -22.60
CA GLY A 68 3.08 28.46 -21.85
C GLY A 68 2.37 27.32 -22.58
N ARG A 69 2.86 26.88 -23.75
CA ARG A 69 2.23 25.79 -24.51
C ARG A 69 2.58 24.44 -23.92
N ARG A 70 1.58 23.56 -23.83
CA ARG A 70 1.73 22.19 -23.34
C ARG A 70 2.10 21.24 -24.48
N SER A 71 3.01 20.31 -24.21
CA SER A 71 3.20 19.14 -25.07
C SER A 71 1.96 18.22 -25.03
N SER A 72 1.91 17.24 -25.95
CA SER A 72 1.07 16.06 -25.72
C SER A 72 1.49 15.38 -24.41
N PRO A 73 0.54 14.83 -23.63
CA PRO A 73 0.86 14.12 -22.39
C PRO A 73 1.53 12.77 -22.69
N SER A 74 2.41 12.35 -21.78
CA SER A 74 2.95 11.00 -21.69
C SER A 74 2.43 10.36 -20.40
N GLU A 75 2.11 9.07 -20.44
CA GLU A 75 1.48 8.34 -19.33
C GLU A 75 2.21 7.03 -19.04
N VAL A 76 2.33 6.71 -17.75
CA VAL A 76 2.85 5.44 -17.26
C VAL A 76 1.96 4.94 -16.13
N THR A 77 1.49 3.71 -16.25
CA THR A 77 0.75 3.02 -15.18
C THR A 77 1.66 2.00 -14.52
N ILE A 78 1.79 2.06 -13.20
CA ILE A 78 2.58 1.11 -12.42
C ILE A 78 1.73 0.48 -11.33
N LYS A 79 2.04 -0.76 -10.97
CA LYS A 79 1.53 -1.41 -9.76
C LYS A 79 2.67 -1.52 -8.77
N THR A 80 2.50 -0.96 -7.57
CA THR A 80 3.50 -1.10 -6.51
C THR A 80 3.53 -2.54 -5.97
N PRO A 81 4.68 -3.03 -5.49
CA PRO A 81 4.77 -4.36 -4.89
C PRO A 81 3.84 -4.55 -3.69
N CYS A 82 3.55 -5.80 -3.35
CA CYS A 82 2.86 -6.14 -2.11
C CYS A 82 3.64 -5.62 -0.89
N PRO A 83 2.96 -5.26 0.21
CA PRO A 83 3.64 -4.87 1.43
C PRO A 83 4.50 -6.02 1.96
N THR A 84 5.62 -5.66 2.59
CA THR A 84 6.49 -6.64 3.23
C THR A 84 5.77 -7.27 4.42
N VAL A 85 5.88 -8.59 4.56
CA VAL A 85 5.32 -9.36 5.67
C VAL A 85 6.45 -10.08 6.38
N ASP A 86 6.49 -9.98 7.70
CA ASP A 86 7.38 -10.80 8.53
C ASP A 86 6.85 -12.25 8.55
N ASP A 87 7.51 -13.10 7.78
CA ASP A 87 7.09 -14.48 7.56
C ASP A 87 7.18 -15.32 8.83
N VAL A 88 8.23 -15.11 9.63
CA VAL A 88 8.46 -15.84 10.88
C VAL A 88 7.38 -15.48 11.87
N LYS A 89 7.08 -14.19 12.03
CA LYS A 89 6.00 -13.73 12.91
C LYS A 89 4.64 -14.25 12.46
N ALA A 90 4.35 -14.24 11.15
CA ALA A 90 3.10 -14.78 10.63
C ALA A 90 2.94 -16.27 10.94
N GLN A 91 4.03 -17.04 10.84
CA GLN A 91 4.06 -18.44 11.21
C GLN A 91 3.82 -18.66 12.71
N GLU A 92 4.50 -17.90 13.58
CA GLU A 92 4.29 -17.96 15.04
C GLU A 92 2.84 -17.68 15.43
N ILE A 93 2.21 -16.71 14.76
CA ILE A 93 0.80 -16.41 14.97
C ILE A 93 -0.08 -17.59 14.52
N ALA A 94 0.21 -18.22 13.38
CA ALA A 94 -0.54 -19.39 12.92
C ALA A 94 -0.49 -20.53 13.95
N ASP A 95 0.70 -20.83 14.48
CA ASP A 95 0.90 -21.86 15.50
C ASP A 95 0.17 -21.49 16.81
N LYS A 96 0.20 -20.20 17.22
CA LYS A 96 -0.56 -19.70 18.38
C LYS A 96 -2.06 -19.86 18.19
N ILE A 97 -2.60 -19.54 17.02
CA ILE A 97 -4.03 -19.65 16.72
C ILE A 97 -4.47 -21.11 16.74
N TYR A 98 -3.69 -22.02 16.16
CA TYR A 98 -3.98 -23.45 16.22
C TYR A 98 -4.07 -23.98 17.66
N ASN A 99 -3.13 -23.56 18.52
CA ASN A 99 -3.15 -23.94 19.94
C ASN A 99 -4.37 -23.38 20.68
N LEU A 100 -4.75 -22.12 20.41
CA LEU A 100 -5.99 -21.55 20.96
C LEU A 100 -7.23 -22.30 20.48
N PHE A 101 -7.25 -22.73 19.21
CA PHE A 101 -8.36 -23.47 18.62
C PHE A 101 -8.51 -24.87 19.23
N ASN A 102 -7.39 -25.56 19.45
CA ASN A 102 -7.38 -26.83 20.19
C ASN A 102 -7.72 -26.68 21.67
N GLY A 103 -7.40 -25.52 22.24
CA GLY A 103 -7.58 -25.21 23.65
C GLY A 103 -8.97 -24.70 24.01
N TYR A 104 -9.84 -24.38 23.03
CA TYR A 104 -11.14 -23.69 23.17
C TYR A 104 -12.07 -24.30 24.23
N THR A 105 -11.74 -24.03 25.48
CA THR A 105 -12.47 -24.42 26.67
C THR A 105 -12.95 -23.17 27.40
N SER A 106 -12.41 -21.99 27.06
CA SER A 106 -12.80 -20.70 27.64
C SER A 106 -13.10 -19.62 26.59
N GLY A 107 -14.12 -18.79 26.85
CA GLY A 107 -14.42 -17.63 26.01
C GLY A 107 -13.29 -16.58 25.96
N LYS A 108 -12.37 -16.61 26.94
CA LYS A 108 -11.17 -15.77 26.94
C LYS A 108 -10.22 -16.13 25.80
N GLU A 109 -10.05 -17.41 25.51
CA GLU A 109 -9.19 -17.86 24.40
C GLU A 109 -9.79 -17.50 23.04
N GLN A 110 -11.12 -17.63 22.90
CA GLN A 110 -11.87 -17.18 21.71
C GLN A 110 -11.67 -15.68 21.47
N GLN A 111 -11.86 -14.85 22.51
CA GLN A 111 -11.64 -13.41 22.38
C GLN A 111 -10.17 -13.07 22.06
N THR A 112 -9.23 -13.81 22.66
CA THR A 112 -7.79 -13.60 22.41
C THR A 112 -7.42 -13.94 20.97
N ALA A 113 -7.95 -15.04 20.42
CA ALA A 113 -7.74 -15.41 19.02
C ALA A 113 -8.33 -14.35 18.08
N TYR A 114 -9.58 -13.93 18.33
CA TYR A 114 -10.25 -12.89 17.53
C TYR A 114 -9.45 -11.58 17.52
N ASN A 115 -9.09 -11.05 18.69
CA ASN A 115 -8.33 -9.81 18.78
C ASN A 115 -6.97 -9.94 18.08
N THR A 116 -6.27 -11.06 18.29
CA THR A 116 -4.96 -11.31 17.64
C THR A 116 -5.08 -11.24 16.11
N LEU A 117 -6.17 -11.75 15.52
CA LEU A 117 -6.36 -11.75 14.06
C LEU A 117 -6.86 -10.40 13.53
N MET A 118 -7.75 -9.72 14.26
CA MET A 118 -8.29 -8.42 13.86
C MET A 118 -7.26 -7.29 13.94
N ASP A 119 -6.27 -7.43 14.83
CA ASP A 119 -5.16 -6.48 14.94
C ASP A 119 -4.15 -6.61 13.78
N LEU A 120 -4.28 -7.63 12.92
CA LEU A 120 -3.40 -7.83 11.76
C LEU A 120 -3.88 -7.04 10.55
N GLY A 121 -2.95 -6.43 9.83
CA GLY A 121 -3.21 -6.01 8.46
C GLY A 121 -3.51 -7.20 7.55
N ALA A 122 -4.36 -6.99 6.54
CA ALA A 122 -4.75 -8.02 5.58
C ALA A 122 -3.58 -8.85 4.98
N PRO A 123 -2.42 -8.26 4.64
CA PRO A 123 -1.28 -9.03 4.13
C PRO A 123 -0.72 -10.03 5.14
N THR A 124 -0.60 -9.61 6.41
CA THR A 124 -0.12 -10.49 7.48
C THR A 124 -1.16 -11.56 7.79
N LEU A 125 -2.45 -11.20 7.84
CA LEU A 125 -3.54 -12.16 8.04
C LEU A 125 -3.56 -13.22 6.94
N HIS A 126 -3.40 -12.82 5.68
CA HIS A 126 -3.31 -13.76 4.55
C HIS A 126 -2.12 -14.71 4.70
N ARG A 127 -0.98 -14.21 5.20
CA ARG A 127 0.20 -15.03 5.45
C ARG A 127 0.04 -15.99 6.63
N VAL A 128 -0.67 -15.56 7.69
CA VAL A 128 -1.07 -16.44 8.81
C VAL A 128 -1.95 -17.58 8.31
N LEU A 129 -2.98 -17.26 7.51
CA LEU A 129 -3.87 -18.26 6.90
C LEU A 129 -3.08 -19.27 6.07
N TYR A 130 -2.14 -18.80 5.25
CA TYR A 130 -1.26 -19.66 4.46
C TYR A 130 -0.50 -20.67 5.35
N HIS A 131 0.20 -20.19 6.37
CA HIS A 131 0.98 -21.05 7.28
C HIS A 131 0.11 -22.01 8.07
N TYR A 132 -1.05 -21.56 8.52
CA TYR A 132 -2.00 -22.40 9.23
C TYR A 132 -2.46 -23.56 8.35
N ASN A 133 -2.96 -23.27 7.15
CA ASN A 133 -3.47 -24.31 6.24
C ASN A 133 -2.35 -25.26 5.79
N GLN A 134 -1.15 -24.75 5.52
CA GLN A 134 0.00 -25.60 5.19
C GLN A 134 0.30 -26.67 6.25
N ARG A 135 -0.03 -26.43 7.52
CA ARG A 135 0.35 -27.30 8.65
C ARG A 135 -0.81 -28.06 9.27
N TYR A 136 -1.98 -27.44 9.31
CA TYR A 136 -3.09 -27.85 10.16
C TYR A 136 -4.39 -28.09 9.39
N GLU A 137 -4.41 -27.94 8.07
CA GLU A 137 -5.60 -28.19 7.24
C GLU A 137 -6.17 -29.60 7.44
N SER A 138 -5.34 -30.61 7.73
CA SER A 138 -5.77 -31.96 8.07
C SER A 138 -6.63 -32.05 9.34
N PHE A 139 -6.58 -31.04 10.20
CA PHE A 139 -7.39 -30.89 11.42
C PHE A 139 -8.51 -29.85 11.28
N GLY A 140 -8.73 -29.33 10.06
CA GLY A 140 -9.70 -28.30 9.74
C GLY A 140 -9.02 -27.06 9.15
N GLU A 141 -9.50 -26.63 7.97
CA GLU A 141 -9.06 -25.42 7.30
C GLU A 141 -9.33 -24.17 8.15
N PHE A 142 -8.43 -23.17 8.08
CA PHE A 142 -8.48 -21.95 8.88
C PHE A 142 -9.80 -21.18 8.81
N THR A 143 -10.46 -21.14 7.65
CA THR A 143 -11.71 -20.39 7.46
C THR A 143 -12.94 -21.14 7.97
N TRP A 144 -12.84 -22.46 8.09
CA TRP A 144 -13.91 -23.34 8.57
C TRP A 144 -13.88 -23.56 10.08
N ARG A 145 -12.72 -23.36 10.71
CA ARG A 145 -12.45 -23.69 12.11
C ARG A 145 -12.49 -22.44 12.99
#